data_AF-A0A3D0T260-F1
#
_entry.id   AF-A0A3D0T260-F1
#
_cell.length_a   1.000
_cell.length_b   1.000
_cell.length_c   1.000
_cell.angle_alpha   90.00
_cell.angle_beta   90.00
_cell.angle_gamma   90.00
#
_symmetry.space_group_name_H-M   'P 1'
#
loop_
_entity.id
_entity.type
_entity.pdbx_description
1 polymer ?
#
loop_
_entity_poly.entity_id
_entity_poly.type
_entity_poly.pdbx_seq_one_letter_code
_entity_poly.pdbx_strand_id
1 'polypeptide(L)'
;KEVKEFNGRPYILEESITGDFAIVKAWKADRYGNCIYRHTAQNFNPMAATAGKITVVEVEEIVEPGTLDPAHIHTPGIYVDRVIQGTFEKRIERRVTAK
;
A
#
# COMPACT_ATOMS: atom_id res chain seq x y z
N LYS A 1 6.16 2.00 28.27
CA LYS A 1 5.72 0.85 27.45
C LYS A 1 6.13 -0.42 28.17
N GLU A 2 5.33 -1.49 28.09
CA GLU A 2 5.63 -2.76 28.78
C GLU A 2 6.91 -3.36 28.20
N VAL A 3 7.83 -3.79 29.07
CA VAL A 3 9.13 -4.39 28.69
C VAL A 3 9.15 -5.85 29.10
N LYS A 4 9.51 -6.74 28.17
CA LYS A 4 9.68 -8.17 28.41
C LYS A 4 11.07 -8.62 27.97
N GLU A 5 11.65 -9.54 28.72
CA GLU A 5 12.96 -10.12 28.39
C GLU A 5 12.78 -11.41 27.58
N PHE A 6 13.44 -11.48 26.43
CA PHE A 6 13.50 -12.68 25.60
C PHE A 6 14.96 -12.96 25.25
N ASN A 7 15.45 -14.16 25.58
CA ASN A 7 16.84 -14.58 25.31
C ASN A 7 17.90 -13.58 25.83
N GLY A 8 17.70 -13.03 27.03
CA GLY A 8 18.63 -12.06 27.64
C GLY A 8 18.58 -10.66 27.05
N ARG A 9 17.57 -10.34 26.22
CA ARG A 9 17.41 -9.01 25.60
C ARG A 9 16.05 -8.41 25.96
N PRO A 10 15.98 -7.11 26.32
CA PRO A 10 14.72 -6.43 26.57
C PRO A 10 14.03 -6.04 25.26
N TYR A 11 12.71 -6.27 25.19
CA TYR A 11 11.84 -5.87 24.08
C TYR A 11 10.66 -5.07 24.63
N ILE A 12 10.13 -4.18 23.79
CA ILE A 12 8.96 -3.36 24.11
C ILE A 12 7.73 -3.96 23.43
N LEU A 13 6.63 -4.10 24.17
CA LEU A 13 5.33 -4.45 23.60
C LEU A 13 4.77 -3.27 22.78
N GLU A 14 4.46 -3.53 21.52
CA GLU A 14 3.70 -2.64 20.64
C GLU A 14 2.42 -3.34 20.20
N GLU A 15 1.29 -2.64 20.28
CA GLU A 15 0.01 -3.15 19.79
C GLU A 15 -0.09 -3.02 18.28
N SER A 16 -0.88 -3.89 17.65
CA SER A 16 -1.17 -3.78 16.21
C SER A 16 -2.09 -2.60 15.94
N ILE A 17 -1.89 -1.95 14.79
CA ILE A 17 -2.75 -0.85 14.32
C ILE A 17 -3.75 -1.41 13.32
N THR A 18 -5.02 -1.11 13.54
CA THR A 18 -6.13 -1.39 12.61
C THR A 18 -6.95 -0.13 12.38
N GLY A 19 -7.54 0.02 11.20
CA GLY A 19 -8.39 1.16 10.87
C GLY A 19 -9.73 0.75 10.26
N ASP A 20 -10.76 1.57 10.45
CA ASP A 20 -12.04 1.38 9.75
C ASP A 20 -11.88 1.55 8.24
N PHE A 21 -10.98 2.45 7.83
CA PHE A 21 -10.67 2.72 6.43
C PHE A 21 -9.16 2.72 6.20
N ALA A 22 -8.74 2.13 5.08
CA ALA A 22 -7.43 2.32 4.51
C ALA A 22 -7.55 3.08 3.19
N ILE A 23 -6.86 4.22 3.11
CA ILE A 23 -6.78 5.04 1.89
C ILE A 23 -5.37 4.90 1.35
N VAL A 24 -5.24 4.29 0.18
CA VAL A 24 -3.95 3.89 -0.37
C VAL A 24 -3.81 4.32 -1.83
N LYS A 25 -2.57 4.51 -2.28
CA LYS A 25 -2.23 4.94 -3.63
C LYS A 25 -1.42 3.86 -4.35
N ALA A 26 -1.90 3.39 -5.49
CA ALA A 26 -1.15 2.48 -6.38
C ALA A 26 -0.88 3.11 -7.75
N TRP A 27 -0.01 2.50 -8.55
CA TRP A 27 0.24 2.95 -9.92
C TRP A 27 -0.86 2.46 -10.85
N LYS A 28 -1.07 1.15 -10.93
CA LYS A 28 -2.18 0.54 -11.67
C LYS A 28 -2.94 -0.44 -10.79
N ALA A 29 -4.22 -0.62 -11.09
CA ALA A 29 -5.00 -1.73 -10.58
C ALA A 29 -5.87 -2.36 -11.67
N ASP A 30 -6.21 -3.63 -11.52
CA ASP A 30 -7.28 -4.23 -12.32
C ASP A 30 -8.66 -4.03 -11.67
N ARG A 31 -9.73 -4.42 -12.38
CA ARG A 31 -11.11 -4.33 -11.87
C ARG A 31 -11.40 -5.24 -10.66
N TYR A 32 -10.53 -6.20 -10.36
CA TYR A 32 -10.62 -7.03 -9.16
C TYR A 32 -9.85 -6.44 -7.97
N GLY A 33 -9.20 -5.29 -8.15
CA GLY A 33 -8.44 -4.62 -7.10
C GLY A 33 -6.99 -5.08 -6.96
N ASN A 34 -6.49 -5.94 -7.86
CA ASN A 34 -5.07 -6.30 -7.84
C ASN A 34 -4.23 -5.08 -8.18
N CYS A 35 -3.30 -4.71 -7.30
CA CYS A 35 -2.55 -3.47 -7.41
C CYS A 35 -1.06 -3.71 -7.68
N ILE A 36 -0.51 -2.87 -8.54
CA ILE A 36 0.94 -2.69 -8.70
C ILE A 36 1.35 -1.27 -8.30
N TYR A 37 2.53 -1.15 -7.71
CA TYR A 37 3.13 0.10 -7.24
C TYR A 37 4.37 0.40 -8.07
N ARG A 38 4.81 1.65 -8.08
CA ARG A 38 5.93 2.08 -8.90
C ARG A 38 7.05 2.66 -8.05
N HIS A 39 8.20 2.00 -8.07
CA HIS A 39 9.40 2.40 -7.33
C HIS A 39 9.12 2.56 -5.82
N THR A 40 9.71 3.58 -5.19
CA THR A 40 9.57 3.87 -3.76
C THR A 40 8.17 4.35 -3.36
N ALA A 41 7.25 4.56 -4.30
CA ALA A 41 5.85 4.89 -3.99
C ALA A 41 5.07 3.71 -3.37
N GLN A 42 5.63 2.50 -3.37
CA GLN A 42 5.02 1.34 -2.69
C GLN A 42 4.94 1.56 -1.18
N ASN A 43 6.03 2.03 -0.55
CA ASN A 43 6.17 2.31 0.89
C ASN A 43 5.17 1.56 1.81
N PHE A 44 4.24 2.28 2.45
CA PHE A 44 3.27 1.75 3.43
C PHE A 44 1.96 1.33 2.79
N ASN A 45 1.74 1.58 1.50
CA ASN A 45 0.44 1.32 0.87
C ASN A 45 -0.03 -0.14 0.98
N PRO A 46 0.81 -1.17 0.75
CA PRO A 46 0.38 -2.56 0.98
C PRO A 46 0.02 -2.85 2.43
N MET A 47 0.80 -2.34 3.39
CA MET A 47 0.56 -2.58 4.83
C MET A 47 -0.70 -1.87 5.32
N ALA A 48 -0.97 -0.66 4.83
CA ALA A 48 -2.19 0.06 5.15
C ALA A 48 -3.42 -0.66 4.57
N ALA A 49 -3.33 -1.15 3.33
CA ALA A 49 -4.42 -1.89 2.67
C ALA A 49 -4.85 -3.14 3.45
N THR A 50 -3.92 -3.85 4.09
CA THR A 50 -4.24 -5.05 4.88
C THR A 50 -4.76 -4.74 6.29
N ALA A 51 -4.52 -3.52 6.80
CA ALA A 51 -4.94 -3.09 8.14
C ALA A 51 -6.31 -2.41 8.16
N GLY A 52 -6.86 -2.07 6.98
CA GLY A 52 -8.16 -1.44 6.83
C GLY A 52 -9.31 -2.46 6.80
N LYS A 53 -10.41 -2.13 7.48
CA LYS A 53 -11.68 -2.86 7.33
C LYS A 53 -12.32 -2.60 5.97
N ILE A 54 -12.20 -1.37 5.46
CA ILE A 54 -12.58 -0.99 4.10
C ILE A 54 -11.39 -0.30 3.43
N THR A 55 -10.90 -0.86 2.34
CA THR A 55 -9.75 -0.33 1.59
C THR A 55 -10.19 0.33 0.30
N VAL A 56 -9.84 1.59 0.15
CA VAL A 56 -10.04 2.39 -1.07
C VAL A 56 -8.69 2.69 -1.68
N VAL A 57 -8.45 2.19 -2.89
CA VAL A 57 -7.22 2.45 -3.64
C VAL A 57 -7.44 3.46 -4.75
N GLU A 58 -6.62 4.51 -4.75
CA GLU A 58 -6.54 5.48 -5.82
C GLU A 58 -5.41 5.10 -6.79
N VAL A 59 -5.72 4.96 -8.07
CA VAL A 59 -4.78 4.51 -9.12
C VAL A 59 -4.67 5.50 -10.27
N GLU A 60 -3.53 5.48 -10.96
CA GLU A 60 -3.38 6.29 -12.18
C GLU A 60 -4.06 5.63 -13.38
N GLU A 61 -4.11 4.30 -13.40
CA GLU A 61 -4.67 3.52 -14.50
C GLU A 61 -5.44 2.31 -13.95
N ILE A 62 -6.69 2.17 -14.38
CA ILE A 62 -7.44 0.92 -14.23
C ILE A 62 -7.30 0.11 -15.52
N VAL A 63 -6.88 -1.15 -15.39
CA VAL A 63 -6.73 -2.08 -16.50
C VAL A 63 -7.74 -3.22 -16.39
N GLU A 64 -7.93 -3.96 -17.49
CA GLU A 64 -8.79 -5.14 -17.47
C GLU A 64 -8.09 -6.32 -16.77
N PRO A 65 -8.84 -7.20 -16.07
CA PRO A 65 -8.29 -8.41 -15.47
C PRO A 65 -7.49 -9.26 -16.47
N GLY A 66 -6.37 -9.82 -16.00
CA GLY A 66 -5.43 -10.58 -16.85
C GLY A 66 -4.40 -9.71 -17.58
N THR A 67 -4.54 -8.38 -17.56
CA THR A 67 -3.51 -7.47 -18.09
C THR A 67 -2.30 -7.37 -17.15
N LEU A 68 -2.55 -7.44 -15.84
CA LEU A 68 -1.48 -7.48 -14.84
C LEU A 68 -0.92 -8.89 -14.75
N ASP A 69 0.40 -9.03 -14.91
CA ASP A 69 1.09 -10.31 -14.67
C ASP A 69 0.93 -10.69 -13.19
N PRO A 70 0.38 -11.89 -12.89
CA PRO A 70 0.21 -12.37 -11.52
C PRO A 70 1.49 -12.33 -10.68
N ALA A 71 2.66 -12.56 -11.28
CA ALA A 71 3.94 -12.52 -10.57
C ALA A 71 4.35 -11.11 -10.13
N HIS A 72 3.73 -10.08 -10.70
CA HIS A 72 4.02 -8.68 -10.43
C HIS A 72 2.95 -7.99 -9.56
N ILE A 73 1.90 -8.70 -9.15
CA ILE A 73 0.87 -8.16 -8.24
C ILE A 73 1.48 -8.01 -6.84
N HIS A 74 1.49 -6.77 -6.31
CA HIS A 74 2.05 -6.49 -4.99
C HIS A 74 1.00 -6.58 -3.88
N THR A 75 -0.18 -6.02 -4.11
CA THR A 75 -1.33 -6.12 -3.20
C THR A 75 -2.43 -6.87 -3.94
N PRO A 76 -2.73 -8.12 -3.54
CA PRO A 76 -3.84 -8.86 -4.10
C PRO A 76 -5.18 -8.16 -3.86
N GLY A 77 -6.10 -8.29 -4.81
CA GLY A 77 -7.40 -7.62 -4.79
C GLY A 77 -8.30 -7.99 -3.61
N ILE A 78 -8.02 -9.11 -2.92
CA ILE A 78 -8.74 -9.50 -1.70
C ILE A 78 -8.66 -8.44 -0.58
N TYR A 79 -7.62 -7.60 -0.58
CA TYR A 79 -7.43 -6.52 0.39
C TYR A 79 -8.00 -5.18 -0.08
N VAL A 80 -8.71 -5.14 -1.21
CA VAL A 80 -9.17 -3.91 -1.86
C VAL A 80 -10.67 -3.98 -2.11
N ASP A 81 -11.43 -3.08 -1.48
CA ASP A 81 -12.89 -3.01 -1.65
C ASP A 81 -13.31 -2.09 -2.79
N ARG A 82 -12.52 -1.02 -3.03
CA ARG A 82 -12.87 0.03 -4.01
C ARG A 82 -11.63 0.50 -4.74
N VAL A 83 -11.73 0.60 -6.07
CA VAL A 83 -10.70 1.15 -6.95
C VAL A 83 -11.22 2.43 -7.59
N ILE A 84 -10.44 3.51 -7.50
CA ILE A 84 -10.78 4.82 -8.08
C ILE A 84 -9.63 5.26 -8.96
N GLN A 85 -9.92 5.64 -10.20
CA GLN A 85 -8.93 6.25 -11.09
C GLN A 85 -8.88 7.76 -10.84
N GLY A 86 -7.67 8.30 -10.70
CA GLY A 86 -7.46 9.72 -10.44
C GLY A 86 -6.28 10.32 -11.23
N THR A 87 -6.19 11.64 -11.17
CA THR A 87 -5.05 12.42 -11.68
C THR A 87 -4.29 13.04 -10.50
N PHE A 88 -2.96 12.95 -10.49
CA PHE A 88 -2.16 13.29 -9.30
C PHE A 88 -1.03 14.27 -9.64
N GLU A 89 -0.81 15.25 -8.77
CA GLU A 89 0.23 16.27 -8.94
C GLU A 89 1.66 15.73 -8.69
N LYS A 90 1.81 14.72 -7.81
CA LYS A 90 3.09 14.07 -7.45
C LYS A 90 4.24 15.05 -7.15
N ARG A 91 4.01 15.94 -6.17
CA ARG A 91 5.01 16.92 -5.73
C ARG A 91 6.29 16.25 -5.25
N ILE A 92 7.44 16.81 -5.65
CA ILE A 92 8.76 16.45 -5.13
C ILE A 92 9.11 17.48 -4.06
N GLU A 93 9.19 17.05 -2.79
CA GLU A 93 9.52 17.93 -1.67
C GLU A 93 10.91 18.58 -1.85
N ARG A 94 11.91 17.78 -2.21
CA ARG A 94 13.28 18.25 -2.45
C ARG A 94 13.85 17.62 -3.72
N ARG A 95 13.98 18.41 -4.78
CA ARG A 95 14.60 17.97 -6.05
C ARG A 95 16.11 18.10 -5.95
N VAL A 96 16.82 16.97 -5.96
CA VAL A 96 18.29 16.91 -5.99
C VAL A 96 18.71 16.26 -7.31
N THR A 97 19.56 16.94 -8.07
CA THR A 97 20.14 16.43 -9.33
C THR A 97 21.64 16.22 -9.16
N ALA A 98 22.22 15.32 -9.96
CA ALA A 98 23.68 15.23 -10.06
C ALA A 98 24.26 16.59 -10.53
N LYS A 99 25.49 16.88 -10.11
CA LYS A 99 26.24 18.04 -10.60
C LYS A 99 26.72 17.80 -12.02
#